data_AF-A0AAW2DC12-F1
#
_entry.id   AF-A0AAW2DC12-F1
#
_cell.length_a   1.000
_cell.length_b   1.000
_cell.length_c   1.000
_cell.angle_alpha   90.00
_cell.angle_beta   90.00
_cell.angle_gamma   90.00
#
_symmetry.space_group_name_H-M   'P 1'
#
loop_
_entity.id
_entity.type
_entity.pdbx_description
1 polymer ?
#
loop_
_entity_poly.entity_id
_entity_poly.type
_entity_poly.pdbx_seq_one_letter_code
_entity_poly.pdbx_strand_id
1 'polypeptide(L)'
;MAGQPEGFNFEQRHGKQRVRVARVWKNKEGRHFFVEWNVNISLLSDCVNAYVDDDNSDIVATDTMKNTVYVKAKECSEQVSVEEFAILLAKHFTSFYHQVTHAIINIVEKPWERVYIDGQPHEHGFKLGSEKHTTEVILKKSGVIQLTSGVEGLALLKTTKSGFEGYIRDQYTALPETRERMLATEVTASWRFPDISSIKLKMPNIHFLPVNLKNKDNQTIVKFADDVYLPTDEPHGSIQASLSRFWSKM
;
A
#
# COMPACT_ATOMS: atom_id res chain seq x y z
N MET A 1 -7.67 -36.08 0.73
CA MET A 1 -6.66 -35.30 0.01
C MET A 1 -6.96 -35.50 -1.46
N ALA A 2 -7.66 -34.54 -2.08
CA ALA A 2 -7.81 -34.55 -3.53
C ALA A 2 -6.41 -34.49 -4.14
N GLY A 3 -6.10 -35.42 -5.04
CA GLY A 3 -4.78 -35.52 -5.65
C GLY A 3 -4.48 -34.28 -6.46
N GLN A 4 -3.25 -33.76 -6.38
CA GLN A 4 -2.79 -32.77 -7.35
C GLN A 4 -2.99 -33.33 -8.78
N PRO A 5 -3.29 -32.48 -9.78
CA PRO A 5 -3.30 -32.90 -11.18
C PRO A 5 -2.01 -33.64 -11.50
N GLU A 6 -2.12 -34.86 -12.03
CA GLU A 6 -0.97 -35.75 -12.20
C GLU A 6 0.18 -35.07 -12.98
N GLY A 7 1.38 -35.07 -12.39
CA GLY A 7 2.57 -34.49 -13.00
C GLY A 7 2.74 -32.97 -12.83
N PHE A 8 1.84 -32.29 -12.10
CA PHE A 8 1.89 -30.84 -11.91
C PHE A 8 1.82 -30.42 -10.43
N ASN A 9 2.60 -29.39 -10.10
CA ASN A 9 2.39 -28.63 -8.87
C ASN A 9 1.27 -27.61 -9.12
N PHE A 10 0.07 -27.88 -8.60
CA PHE A 10 -1.07 -26.98 -8.70
C PHE A 10 -1.26 -26.19 -7.40
N GLU A 11 -1.24 -24.86 -7.50
CA GLU A 11 -1.53 -23.94 -6.41
C GLU A 11 -2.68 -23.01 -6.82
N GLN A 12 -3.72 -22.93 -5.99
CA GLN A 12 -4.91 -22.14 -6.24
C GLN A 12 -5.14 -21.09 -5.15
N ARG A 13 -5.64 -19.94 -5.58
CA ARG A 13 -6.02 -18.82 -4.72
C ARG A 13 -7.31 -18.19 -5.25
N HIS A 14 -8.28 -17.99 -4.37
CA HIS A 14 -9.53 -17.30 -4.70
C HIS A 14 -9.85 -16.25 -3.63
N GLY A 15 -10.68 -15.25 -3.96
CA GLY A 15 -10.84 -14.11 -3.07
C GLY A 15 -11.86 -13.07 -3.48
N LYS A 16 -11.95 -12.01 -2.67
CA LYS A 16 -12.75 -10.82 -2.93
C LYS A 16 -11.89 -9.57 -2.81
N GLN A 17 -12.00 -8.67 -3.78
CA GLN A 17 -11.23 -7.43 -3.79
C GLN A 17 -12.14 -6.21 -3.71
N ARG A 18 -11.57 -5.07 -3.31
CA ARG A 18 -12.22 -3.76 -3.25
C ARG A 18 -13.44 -3.72 -2.33
N VAL A 19 -13.41 -4.49 -1.24
CA VAL A 19 -14.48 -4.44 -0.22
C VAL A 19 -14.29 -3.17 0.62
N ARG A 20 -15.11 -2.16 0.39
CA ARG A 20 -15.10 -0.93 1.20
C ARG A 20 -15.91 -1.12 2.47
N VAL A 21 -15.32 -0.79 3.61
CA VAL A 21 -15.98 -0.77 4.92
C VAL A 21 -15.58 0.48 5.68
N ALA A 22 -16.54 1.13 6.33
CA ALA A 22 -16.29 2.26 7.21
C ALA A 22 -16.80 1.93 8.61
N ARG A 23 -16.09 2.37 9.64
CA ARG A 23 -16.42 2.10 11.04
C ARG A 23 -16.30 3.37 11.86
N VAL A 24 -17.34 3.63 12.65
CA VAL A 24 -17.37 4.68 13.67
C VAL A 24 -17.40 4.03 15.04
N TRP A 25 -16.47 4.39 15.92
CA TRP A 25 -16.55 4.15 17.36
C TRP A 25 -16.86 5.46 18.08
N LYS A 26 -17.57 5.38 19.20
CA LYS A 26 -17.87 6.55 20.05
C LYS A 26 -17.38 6.27 21.46
N ASN A 27 -16.55 7.14 22.02
CA ASN A 27 -16.15 7.01 23.42
C ASN A 27 -17.28 7.50 24.34
N LYS A 28 -17.07 7.33 25.66
CA LYS A 28 -18.05 7.74 26.68
C LYS A 28 -18.30 9.26 26.73
N GLU A 29 -17.35 10.06 26.26
CA GLU A 29 -17.43 11.53 26.20
C GLU A 29 -18.17 12.02 24.95
N GLY A 30 -18.58 11.11 24.05
CA GLY A 30 -19.26 11.46 22.80
C GLY A 30 -18.32 11.73 21.62
N ARG A 31 -17.01 11.59 21.80
CA ARG A 31 -16.02 11.73 20.73
C ARG A 31 -16.11 10.57 19.75
N HIS A 32 -16.12 10.87 18.46
CA HIS A 32 -16.16 9.88 17.40
C HIS A 32 -14.74 9.53 16.91
N PHE A 33 -14.48 8.26 16.67
CA PHE A 33 -13.31 7.74 15.96
C PHE A 33 -13.79 7.10 14.66
N PHE A 34 -13.14 7.40 13.55
CA PHE A 34 -13.58 6.99 12.23
C PHE A 34 -12.43 6.39 11.44
N VAL A 35 -12.71 5.29 10.77
CA VAL A 35 -11.81 4.66 9.78
C VAL A 35 -12.62 4.25 8.57
N GLU A 36 -11.95 4.21 7.42
CA GLU A 36 -12.48 3.62 6.20
C GLU A 36 -11.39 2.77 5.54
N TRP A 37 -11.72 1.52 5.25
CA TRP A 37 -10.79 0.52 4.74
C TRP A 37 -11.27 -0.02 3.39
N ASN A 38 -10.31 -0.24 2.50
CA ASN A 38 -10.47 -1.03 1.29
C ASN A 38 -9.78 -2.38 1.51
N VAL A 39 -10.57 -3.45 1.62
CA VAL A 39 -10.11 -4.79 1.99
C VAL A 39 -10.06 -5.69 0.77
N ASN A 40 -8.93 -6.36 0.60
CA ASN A 40 -8.69 -7.43 -0.35
C ASN A 40 -8.41 -8.71 0.43
N ILE A 41 -9.15 -9.77 0.11
CA ILE A 41 -9.08 -11.08 0.75
C ILE A 41 -8.63 -12.07 -0.30
N SER A 42 -7.75 -12.98 0.08
CA SER A 42 -7.53 -14.17 -0.70
C SER A 42 -7.19 -15.36 0.16
N LEU A 43 -7.73 -16.51 -0.22
CA LEU A 43 -7.57 -17.77 0.50
C LEU A 43 -6.87 -18.77 -0.40
N LEU A 44 -5.88 -19.46 0.15
CA LEU A 44 -5.37 -20.71 -0.40
C LEU A 44 -6.10 -21.83 0.34
N SER A 45 -6.75 -22.72 -0.40
CA SER A 45 -7.60 -23.77 0.16
C SER A 45 -7.41 -25.09 -0.58
N ASP A 46 -7.63 -26.21 0.09
CA ASP A 46 -7.81 -27.52 -0.55
C ASP A 46 -9.20 -27.55 -1.20
N CYS A 47 -9.27 -27.16 -2.48
CA CYS A 47 -10.50 -27.06 -3.26
C CYS A 47 -10.26 -27.40 -4.73
N VAL A 48 -9.35 -28.35 -4.99
CA VAL A 48 -8.94 -28.76 -6.35
C VAL A 48 -10.14 -29.24 -7.16
N ASN A 49 -11.08 -29.95 -6.53
CA ASN A 49 -12.27 -30.48 -7.20
C ASN A 49 -13.14 -29.40 -7.85
N ALA A 50 -13.07 -28.15 -7.40
CA ALA A 50 -13.77 -27.03 -8.04
C ALA A 50 -13.19 -26.67 -9.42
N TYR A 51 -11.97 -27.10 -9.72
CA TYR A 51 -11.27 -26.85 -10.99
C TYR A 51 -11.28 -28.05 -11.93
N VAL A 52 -11.39 -29.27 -11.39
CA VAL A 52 -11.25 -30.51 -12.18
C VAL A 52 -12.54 -31.32 -12.27
N ASP A 53 -13.45 -31.18 -11.31
CA ASP A 53 -14.65 -32.03 -11.17
C ASP A 53 -15.96 -31.23 -11.04
N ASP A 54 -15.93 -29.91 -11.29
CA ASP A 54 -17.07 -28.99 -11.10
C ASP A 54 -17.69 -29.01 -9.68
N ASP A 55 -16.94 -29.46 -8.67
CA ASP A 55 -17.39 -29.57 -7.28
C ASP A 55 -16.99 -28.35 -6.44
N ASN A 56 -17.97 -27.52 -6.10
CA ASN A 56 -17.79 -26.30 -5.33
C ASN A 56 -17.90 -26.48 -3.80
N SER A 57 -18.03 -27.70 -3.29
CA SER A 57 -18.30 -27.98 -1.86
C SER A 57 -17.26 -27.36 -0.90
N ASP A 58 -16.00 -27.26 -1.32
CA ASP A 58 -14.91 -26.67 -0.54
C ASP A 58 -14.66 -25.18 -0.81
N ILE A 59 -15.40 -24.56 -1.73
CA ILE A 59 -15.24 -23.14 -2.07
C ILE A 59 -15.95 -22.26 -1.05
N VAL A 60 -15.18 -21.38 -0.40
CA VAL A 60 -15.76 -20.27 0.36
C VAL A 60 -16.24 -19.22 -0.64
N ALA A 61 -17.56 -19.06 -0.78
CA ALA A 61 -18.11 -18.10 -1.72
C ALA A 61 -17.55 -16.69 -1.49
N THR A 62 -17.18 -15.99 -2.56
CA THR A 62 -16.55 -14.66 -2.44
C THR A 62 -17.51 -13.61 -1.86
N ASP A 63 -18.83 -13.80 -1.99
CA ASP A 63 -19.83 -12.97 -1.31
C ASP A 63 -19.82 -13.17 0.20
N THR A 64 -19.66 -14.42 0.67
CA THR A 64 -19.47 -14.74 2.08
C THR A 64 -18.24 -14.02 2.63
N MET A 65 -17.12 -14.00 1.89
CA MET A 65 -15.92 -13.27 2.31
C MET A 65 -16.18 -11.76 2.51
N LYS A 66 -16.94 -11.13 1.60
CA LYS A 66 -17.38 -9.73 1.72
C LYS A 66 -18.24 -9.54 2.97
N ASN A 67 -19.22 -10.43 3.20
CA ASN A 67 -20.11 -10.35 4.37
C ASN A 67 -19.32 -10.51 5.68
N THR A 68 -18.32 -11.40 5.71
CA THR A 68 -17.40 -11.57 6.84
C THR A 68 -16.68 -10.27 7.20
N VAL A 69 -16.25 -9.46 6.22
CA VAL A 69 -15.64 -8.13 6.52
C VAL A 69 -16.58 -7.25 7.32
N TYR A 70 -17.84 -7.17 6.91
CA TYR A 70 -18.84 -6.34 7.60
C TYR A 70 -19.16 -6.86 9.00
N VAL A 71 -19.31 -8.18 9.15
CA VAL A 71 -19.54 -8.81 10.44
C VAL A 71 -18.36 -8.58 11.38
N LYS A 72 -17.13 -8.83 10.93
CA LYS A 72 -15.93 -8.62 11.75
C LYS A 72 -15.73 -7.16 12.13
N ALA A 73 -16.00 -6.21 11.22
CA ALA A 73 -15.94 -4.79 11.54
C ALA A 73 -16.99 -4.39 12.60
N LYS A 74 -18.18 -5.03 12.58
CA LYS A 74 -19.23 -4.81 13.60
C LYS A 74 -18.85 -5.39 14.96
N GLU A 75 -18.21 -6.56 14.98
CA GLU A 75 -17.74 -7.26 16.19
C GLU A 75 -16.60 -6.52 16.90
N CYS A 76 -15.82 -5.69 16.21
CA CYS A 76 -14.85 -4.77 16.82
C CYS A 76 -15.56 -3.70 17.67
N SER A 77 -15.84 -4.02 18.94
CA SER A 77 -16.47 -3.10 19.90
C SER A 77 -15.54 -1.96 20.30
N GLU A 78 -14.25 -2.23 20.36
CA GLU A 78 -13.20 -1.24 20.63
C GLU A 78 -12.51 -0.82 19.33
N GLN A 79 -11.85 0.34 19.37
CA GLN A 79 -11.04 0.81 18.25
C GLN A 79 -9.89 -0.16 18.01
N VAL A 80 -9.66 -0.50 16.75
CA VAL A 80 -8.55 -1.35 16.32
C VAL A 80 -7.77 -0.68 15.20
N SER A 81 -6.49 -1.01 15.07
CA SER A 81 -5.66 -0.61 13.93
C SER A 81 -6.03 -1.40 12.67
N VAL A 82 -5.54 -0.93 11.52
CA VAL A 82 -5.70 -1.63 10.24
C VAL A 82 -5.04 -3.02 10.27
N GLU A 83 -3.87 -3.15 10.91
CA GLU A 83 -3.16 -4.42 11.10
C GLU A 83 -3.94 -5.38 11.99
N GLU A 84 -4.45 -4.91 13.12
CA GLU A 84 -5.26 -5.72 14.03
C GLU A 84 -6.50 -6.26 13.33
N PHE A 85 -7.17 -5.42 12.53
CA PHE A 85 -8.32 -5.85 11.74
C PHE A 85 -7.95 -6.88 10.66
N ALA A 86 -6.83 -6.68 9.96
CA ALA A 86 -6.33 -7.65 8.99
C ALA A 86 -6.00 -9.01 9.64
N ILE A 87 -5.39 -9.00 10.83
CA ILE A 87 -5.12 -10.21 11.62
C ILE A 87 -6.41 -10.90 12.06
N LEU A 88 -7.41 -10.15 12.51
CA LEU A 88 -8.71 -10.70 12.92
C LEU A 88 -9.41 -11.41 11.76
N LEU A 89 -9.41 -10.82 10.56
CA LEU A 89 -9.95 -11.45 9.35
C LEU A 89 -9.17 -12.71 8.99
N ALA A 90 -7.84 -12.63 8.94
CA ALA A 90 -6.98 -13.76 8.57
C ALA A 90 -7.20 -14.94 9.52
N LYS A 91 -7.22 -14.68 10.84
CA LYS A 91 -7.50 -15.67 11.88
C LYS A 91 -8.84 -16.34 11.66
N HIS A 92 -9.91 -15.57 11.45
CA HIS A 92 -11.24 -16.13 11.20
C HIS A 92 -11.26 -17.12 10.03
N PHE A 93 -10.70 -16.75 8.87
CA PHE A 93 -10.72 -17.65 7.72
C PHE A 93 -9.90 -18.93 7.95
N THR A 94 -8.72 -18.81 8.55
CA THR A 94 -7.85 -19.99 8.82
C THR A 94 -8.37 -20.92 9.91
N SER A 95 -9.09 -20.40 10.91
CA SER A 95 -9.60 -21.19 12.04
C SER A 95 -10.98 -21.80 11.77
N PHE A 96 -11.86 -21.08 11.07
CA PHE A 96 -13.23 -21.52 10.85
C PHE A 96 -13.36 -22.54 9.71
N TYR A 97 -12.66 -22.32 8.59
CA TYR A 97 -12.75 -23.19 7.42
C TYR A 97 -11.64 -24.24 7.44
N HIS A 98 -12.02 -25.51 7.50
CA HIS A 98 -11.07 -26.62 7.61
C HIS A 98 -10.15 -26.73 6.37
N GLN A 99 -10.68 -26.45 5.17
CA GLN A 99 -9.97 -26.52 3.90
C GLN A 99 -9.03 -25.33 3.64
N VAL A 100 -9.22 -24.20 4.34
CA VAL A 100 -8.36 -23.00 4.16
C VAL A 100 -7.01 -23.24 4.85
N THR A 101 -5.93 -23.19 4.07
CA THR A 101 -4.55 -23.37 4.55
C THR A 101 -3.83 -22.05 4.80
N HIS A 102 -4.14 -21.01 4.01
CA HIS A 102 -3.59 -19.68 4.17
C HIS A 102 -4.66 -18.61 3.92
N ALA A 103 -4.62 -17.54 4.70
CA ALA A 103 -5.37 -16.31 4.44
C ALA A 103 -4.40 -15.16 4.19
N ILE A 104 -4.62 -14.43 3.10
CA ILE A 104 -3.86 -13.24 2.71
C ILE A 104 -4.82 -12.07 2.69
N ILE A 105 -4.65 -11.15 3.64
CA ILE A 105 -5.51 -9.98 3.83
C ILE A 105 -4.68 -8.73 3.56
N ASN A 106 -5.06 -7.98 2.52
CA ASN A 106 -4.46 -6.71 2.16
C ASN A 106 -5.47 -5.60 2.44
N ILE A 107 -5.08 -4.58 3.19
CA ILE A 107 -5.97 -3.45 3.50
C ILE A 107 -5.26 -2.14 3.19
N VAL A 108 -5.98 -1.25 2.52
CA VAL A 108 -5.60 0.16 2.32
C VAL A 108 -6.57 1.02 3.14
N GLU A 109 -6.04 1.75 4.12
CA GLU A 109 -6.78 2.71 4.91
C GLU A 109 -6.86 4.05 4.18
N LYS A 110 -8.08 4.61 4.13
CA LYS A 110 -8.31 5.98 3.68
C LYS A 110 -7.86 6.94 4.79
N PRO A 111 -7.02 7.94 4.47
CA PRO A 111 -6.41 8.80 5.49
C PRO A 111 -7.39 9.86 5.98
N TRP A 112 -8.38 9.47 6.78
CA TRP A 112 -9.26 10.43 7.43
C TRP A 112 -8.56 11.05 8.64
N GLU A 113 -8.21 12.32 8.54
CA GLU A 113 -7.55 13.09 9.58
C GLU A 113 -8.57 13.94 10.35
N ARG A 114 -8.41 14.04 11.67
CA ARG A 114 -9.25 14.92 12.48
C ARG A 114 -9.02 16.38 12.12
N VAL A 115 -10.10 17.13 11.89
CA VAL A 115 -10.00 18.58 11.66
C VAL A 115 -9.78 19.33 12.97
N TYR A 116 -9.07 20.44 12.90
CA TYR A 116 -8.86 21.36 14.02
C TYR A 116 -9.55 22.69 13.71
N ILE A 117 -10.35 23.19 14.64
CA ILE A 117 -11.04 24.49 14.58
C ILE A 117 -10.56 25.30 15.78
N ASP A 118 -10.06 26.51 15.55
CA ASP A 118 -9.50 27.38 16.60
C ASP A 118 -8.43 26.69 17.48
N GLY A 119 -7.61 25.83 16.85
CA GLY A 119 -6.55 25.07 17.52
C GLY A 119 -7.06 23.86 18.34
N GLN A 120 -8.37 23.62 18.39
CA GLN A 120 -8.98 22.50 19.10
C GLN A 120 -9.42 21.39 18.13
N PRO A 121 -9.19 20.12 18.47
CA PRO A 121 -9.60 18.99 17.62
C PRO A 121 -11.13 18.82 17.64
N HIS A 122 -11.76 18.79 16.48
CA HIS A 122 -13.22 18.62 16.38
C HIS A 122 -13.65 17.22 16.85
N GLU A 123 -14.82 17.12 17.49
CA GLU A 123 -15.28 15.86 18.12
C GLU A 123 -15.62 14.75 17.11
N HIS A 124 -16.09 15.13 15.92
CA HIS A 124 -16.60 14.18 14.90
C HIS A 124 -16.36 14.64 13.46
N GLY A 125 -15.39 15.55 13.26
CA GLY A 125 -15.09 16.16 11.96
C GLY A 125 -13.77 15.63 11.42
N PHE A 126 -13.76 15.26 10.14
CA PHE A 126 -12.59 14.69 9.47
C PHE A 126 -12.40 15.32 8.10
N LYS A 127 -11.14 15.52 7.70
CA LYS A 127 -10.72 15.86 6.33
C LYS A 127 -9.93 14.68 5.76
N LEU A 128 -9.82 14.65 4.44
CA LEU A 128 -8.97 13.66 3.79
C LEU A 128 -7.51 14.16 3.78
N GLY A 129 -6.61 13.32 4.28
CA GLY A 129 -5.16 13.45 4.18
C GLY A 129 -4.62 12.96 2.83
N SER A 130 -3.30 12.93 2.70
CA SER A 130 -2.60 12.61 1.46
C SER A 130 -2.22 11.13 1.34
N GLU A 131 -1.42 10.65 2.29
CA GLU A 131 -0.78 9.35 2.24
C GLU A 131 -1.63 8.27 2.87
N LYS A 132 -1.63 7.09 2.27
CA LYS A 132 -2.44 5.95 2.70
C LYS A 132 -1.60 5.05 3.59
N HIS A 133 -2.20 4.57 4.67
CA HIS A 133 -1.64 3.48 5.45
C HIS A 133 -2.08 2.14 4.83
N THR A 134 -1.12 1.26 4.56
CA THR A 134 -1.37 -0.07 3.97
C THR A 134 -0.90 -1.17 4.91
N THR A 135 -1.59 -2.31 4.90
CA THR A 135 -1.10 -3.53 5.57
C THR A 135 -1.37 -4.78 4.74
N GLU A 136 -0.47 -5.75 4.82
CA GLU A 136 -0.65 -7.12 4.36
C GLU A 136 -0.42 -8.09 5.51
N VAL A 137 -1.37 -8.99 5.72
CA VAL A 137 -1.24 -10.13 6.63
C VAL A 137 -1.34 -11.42 5.82
N ILE A 138 -0.30 -12.24 5.88
CA ILE A 138 -0.30 -13.62 5.42
C ILE A 138 -0.30 -14.51 6.67
N LEU A 139 -1.40 -15.22 6.92
CA LEU A 139 -1.52 -16.16 8.02
C LEU A 139 -1.65 -17.59 7.49
N LYS A 140 -0.71 -18.45 7.88
CA LYS A 140 -0.80 -19.90 7.65
C LYS A 140 -1.64 -20.53 8.75
N LYS A 141 -2.37 -21.60 8.41
CA LYS A 141 -3.14 -22.40 9.38
C LYS A 141 -2.27 -22.98 10.50
N SER A 142 -0.99 -23.21 10.23
CA SER A 142 0.01 -23.62 11.24
C SER A 142 0.29 -22.56 12.31
N GLY A 143 -0.24 -21.34 12.16
CA GLY A 143 -0.01 -20.22 13.06
C GLY A 143 1.13 -19.29 12.64
N VAL A 144 1.88 -19.63 11.58
CA VAL A 144 2.93 -18.74 11.04
C VAL A 144 2.28 -17.50 10.44
N ILE A 145 2.67 -16.33 10.96
CA ILE A 145 2.18 -15.03 10.51
C ILE A 145 3.30 -14.21 9.86
N GLN A 146 2.99 -13.56 8.75
CA GLN A 146 3.81 -12.53 8.15
C GLN A 146 2.94 -11.26 8.06
N LEU A 147 3.37 -10.21 8.75
CA LEU A 147 2.72 -8.91 8.75
C LEU A 147 3.65 -7.90 8.08
N THR A 148 3.11 -7.13 7.15
CA THR A 148 3.76 -5.99 6.52
C THR A 148 2.85 -4.77 6.69
N SER A 149 3.41 -3.65 7.14
CA SER A 149 2.74 -2.33 7.09
C SER A 149 3.49 -1.42 6.13
N GLY A 150 2.84 -0.34 5.71
CA GLY A 150 3.43 0.57 4.74
C GLY A 150 2.69 1.88 4.58
N VAL A 151 3.33 2.81 3.89
CA VAL A 151 2.76 4.10 3.47
C VAL A 151 2.85 4.18 1.96
N GLU A 152 1.78 4.64 1.32
CA GLU A 152 1.72 4.90 -0.12
C GLU A 152 1.21 6.32 -0.38
N GLY A 153 1.70 6.99 -1.43
CA GLY A 153 1.15 8.28 -1.84
C GLY A 153 1.67 9.49 -1.04
N LEU A 154 2.77 9.34 -0.29
CA LEU A 154 3.37 10.47 0.42
C LEU A 154 4.17 11.34 -0.55
N ALA A 155 3.51 12.37 -1.10
CA ALA A 155 4.13 13.34 -2.01
C ALA A 155 5.00 14.35 -1.24
N LEU A 156 6.27 14.45 -1.60
CA LEU A 156 7.26 15.35 -1.00
C LEU A 156 7.99 16.12 -2.09
N LEU A 157 8.31 17.39 -1.81
CA LEU A 157 9.12 18.24 -2.68
C LEU A 157 10.06 19.10 -1.85
N LYS A 158 11.31 19.22 -2.30
CA LYS A 158 12.22 20.29 -1.88
C LYS A 158 12.77 21.02 -3.09
N THR A 159 12.88 22.34 -2.96
CA THR A 159 13.28 23.25 -4.06
C THR A 159 14.79 23.38 -4.25
N THR A 160 15.57 22.92 -3.27
CA THR A 160 17.03 23.09 -3.21
C THR A 160 17.68 21.95 -2.40
N LYS A 161 19.01 21.95 -2.29
CA LYS A 161 19.87 20.99 -1.60
C LYS A 161 19.80 19.58 -2.19
N SER A 162 19.65 19.46 -3.50
CA SER A 162 19.69 18.20 -4.24
C SER A 162 20.61 18.37 -5.45
N GLY A 163 21.50 17.40 -5.67
CA GLY A 163 22.40 17.37 -6.82
C GLY A 163 22.41 16.00 -7.49
N PHE A 164 23.00 15.93 -8.69
CA PHE A 164 23.26 14.71 -9.44
C PHE A 164 24.49 14.92 -10.34
N GLU A 165 25.64 14.48 -9.85
CA GLU A 165 26.96 14.60 -10.48
C GLU A 165 27.76 13.29 -10.27
N GLY A 166 28.79 13.05 -11.08
CA GLY A 166 29.67 11.88 -10.98
C GLY A 166 29.06 10.56 -11.45
N TYR A 167 27.97 10.59 -12.21
CA TYR A 167 27.37 9.37 -12.78
C TYR A 167 28.17 8.85 -13.99
N ILE A 168 28.02 7.57 -14.28
CA ILE A 168 28.68 6.90 -15.42
C ILE A 168 28.25 7.58 -16.72
N ARG A 169 29.22 7.84 -17.61
CA ARG A 169 28.99 8.43 -18.92
C ARG A 169 29.34 7.44 -20.01
N ASP A 170 28.47 7.33 -20.99
CA ASP A 170 28.67 6.58 -22.22
C ASP A 170 28.23 7.40 -23.44
N GLN A 171 28.21 6.76 -24.60
CA GLN A 171 27.79 7.38 -25.87
C GLN A 171 26.32 7.83 -25.92
N TYR A 172 25.49 7.45 -24.95
CA TYR A 172 24.07 7.82 -24.85
C TYR A 172 23.79 8.90 -23.81
N THR A 173 24.81 9.35 -23.08
CA THR A 173 24.64 10.26 -21.95
C THR A 173 24.48 11.72 -22.41
N ALA A 174 23.24 12.20 -22.46
CA ALA A 174 22.90 13.60 -22.80
C ALA A 174 22.60 14.48 -21.57
N LEU A 175 22.36 13.88 -20.40
CA LEU A 175 22.04 14.61 -19.19
C LEU A 175 23.24 15.47 -18.75
N PRO A 176 23.07 16.77 -18.44
CA PRO A 176 24.10 17.56 -17.78
C PRO A 176 24.15 17.24 -16.29
N GLU A 177 25.34 17.35 -15.70
CA GLU A 177 25.48 17.29 -14.24
C GLU A 177 24.90 18.55 -13.62
N THR A 178 24.40 18.41 -12.39
CA THR A 178 23.98 19.57 -11.61
C THR A 178 24.31 19.37 -10.14
N ARG A 179 24.76 20.45 -9.49
CA ARG A 179 24.93 20.49 -8.03
C ARG A 179 23.64 20.86 -7.30
N GLU A 180 22.69 21.45 -8.03
CA GLU A 180 21.50 22.07 -7.47
C GLU A 180 20.30 21.80 -8.39
N ARG A 181 19.25 21.18 -7.86
CA ARG A 181 17.99 20.91 -8.54
C ARG A 181 16.85 20.73 -7.55
N MET A 182 15.62 20.80 -8.05
CA MET A 182 14.47 20.28 -7.34
C MET A 182 14.54 18.77 -7.15
N LEU A 183 13.97 18.29 -6.05
CA LEU A 183 13.71 16.88 -5.82
C LEU A 183 12.26 16.73 -5.36
N ALA A 184 11.48 16.01 -6.16
CA ALA A 184 10.11 15.66 -5.84
C ALA A 184 9.90 14.16 -6.00
N THR A 185 9.10 13.57 -5.13
CA THR A 185 8.85 12.13 -5.09
C THR A 185 7.49 11.83 -4.48
N GLU A 186 6.92 10.68 -4.84
CA GLU A 186 5.81 10.07 -4.12
C GLU A 186 6.34 8.82 -3.40
N VAL A 187 6.54 8.92 -2.09
CA VAL A 187 7.15 7.84 -1.30
C VAL A 187 6.16 6.69 -1.14
N THR A 188 6.61 5.50 -1.52
CA THR A 188 6.02 4.23 -1.10
C THR A 188 7.02 3.51 -0.20
N ALA A 189 6.62 3.22 1.03
CA ALA A 189 7.43 2.53 2.02
C ALA A 189 6.68 1.32 2.55
N SER A 190 7.36 0.19 2.75
CA SER A 190 6.79 -0.97 3.44
C SER A 190 7.83 -1.61 4.35
N TRP A 191 7.38 -2.14 5.47
CA TRP A 191 8.21 -2.80 6.47
C TRP A 191 7.52 -4.06 7.02
N ARG A 192 8.32 -5.12 7.22
CA ARG A 192 7.84 -6.42 7.70
C ARG A 192 8.20 -6.61 9.17
N PHE A 193 7.27 -7.16 9.95
CA PHE A 193 7.44 -7.47 11.38
C PHE A 193 7.99 -8.91 11.51
N PRO A 194 9.18 -9.11 12.12
CA PRO A 194 9.36 -9.17 13.59
C PRO A 194 10.54 -8.28 14.04
N ASP A 195 10.20 -7.15 14.66
CA ASP A 195 11.02 -5.97 15.05
C ASP A 195 11.77 -5.23 13.92
N ILE A 196 11.12 -5.12 12.76
CA ILE A 196 11.58 -4.59 11.47
C ILE A 196 12.73 -5.43 10.89
N SER A 197 12.36 -6.48 10.18
CA SER A 197 13.27 -7.39 9.46
C SER A 197 13.76 -6.82 8.14
N SER A 198 12.89 -6.07 7.46
CA SER A 198 13.17 -5.42 6.19
C SER A 198 12.36 -4.14 6.00
N ILE A 199 12.96 -3.14 5.34
CA ILE A 199 12.28 -1.97 4.81
C ILE A 199 12.50 -1.88 3.30
N LYS A 200 11.43 -1.63 2.56
CA LYS A 200 11.47 -1.36 1.12
C LYS A 200 10.97 0.06 0.87
N LEU A 201 11.74 0.83 0.14
CA LEU A 201 11.42 2.19 -0.29
C LEU A 201 11.38 2.24 -1.82
N LYS A 202 10.32 2.84 -2.36
CA LYS A 202 10.20 3.23 -3.76
C LYS A 202 9.95 4.73 -3.81
N MET A 203 10.81 5.44 -4.53
CA MET A 203 10.81 6.90 -4.62
C MET A 203 10.99 7.29 -6.09
N PRO A 204 9.90 7.49 -6.84
CA PRO A 204 10.00 8.00 -8.20
C PRO A 204 10.55 9.42 -8.17
N ASN A 205 11.44 9.77 -9.11
CA ASN A 205 11.93 11.13 -9.24
C ASN A 205 11.03 11.91 -10.20
N ILE A 206 10.13 12.72 -9.64
CA ILE A 206 9.23 13.58 -10.41
C ILE A 206 10.02 14.79 -10.87
N HIS A 207 10.06 15.01 -12.19
CA HIS A 207 10.95 16.01 -12.78
C HIS A 207 10.30 17.39 -12.80
N PHE A 208 11.12 18.40 -12.52
CA PHE A 208 10.79 19.81 -12.69
C PHE A 208 11.84 20.42 -13.62
N LEU A 209 11.47 20.63 -14.88
CA LEU A 209 12.41 21.05 -15.93
C LEU A 209 12.48 22.58 -16.00
N PRO A 210 13.68 23.18 -16.01
CA PRO A 210 13.85 24.62 -16.22
C PRO A 210 13.15 25.12 -17.49
N VAL A 211 12.28 26.11 -17.37
CA VAL A 211 11.57 26.67 -18.53
C VAL A 211 12.46 27.69 -19.25
N ASN A 212 12.82 27.36 -20.49
CA ASN A 212 13.45 28.30 -21.42
C ASN A 212 12.63 28.36 -22.70
N LEU A 213 12.08 29.53 -23.04
CA LEU A 213 11.20 29.71 -24.20
C LEU A 213 11.83 30.69 -25.17
N LYS A 214 11.87 30.31 -26.45
CA LYS A 214 12.22 31.19 -27.56
C LYS A 214 11.02 31.36 -28.48
N ASN A 215 10.89 32.54 -29.08
CA ASN A 215 9.87 32.79 -30.11
C ASN A 215 10.28 32.14 -31.44
N LYS A 216 9.42 32.29 -32.46
CA LYS A 216 9.67 31.76 -33.82
C LYS A 216 10.91 32.37 -34.48
N ASP A 217 11.31 33.57 -34.07
CA ASP A 217 12.50 34.28 -34.55
C ASP A 217 13.76 33.96 -33.71
N ASN A 218 13.70 32.90 -32.88
CA ASN A 218 14.79 32.45 -32.00
C ASN A 218 15.21 33.48 -30.93
N GLN A 219 14.39 34.49 -30.64
CA GLN A 219 14.58 35.44 -29.55
C GLN A 219 14.07 34.84 -28.24
N THR A 220 14.86 34.95 -27.17
CA THR A 220 14.48 34.46 -25.85
C THR A 220 13.31 35.27 -25.29
N ILE A 221 12.18 34.60 -25.04
CA ILE A 221 11.02 35.16 -24.34
C ILE A 221 11.17 34.93 -22.83
N VAL A 222 11.55 33.71 -22.46
CA VAL A 222 11.75 33.30 -21.06
C VAL A 222 13.14 32.69 -20.95
N LYS A 223 13.95 33.27 -20.07
CA LYS A 223 15.22 32.71 -19.64
C LYS A 223 15.04 32.21 -18.22
N PHE A 224 15.41 30.96 -17.98
CA PHE A 224 15.36 30.39 -16.64
C PHE A 224 16.29 31.16 -15.68
N ALA A 225 15.76 31.49 -14.50
CA ALA A 225 16.47 32.18 -13.42
C ALA A 225 16.15 31.55 -12.05
N ASP A 226 16.11 30.21 -12.00
CA ASP A 226 15.77 29.42 -10.81
C ASP A 226 14.33 29.60 -10.29
N ASP A 227 13.40 30.04 -11.14
CA ASP A 227 12.07 30.52 -10.79
C ASP A 227 10.91 29.71 -11.42
N VAL A 228 10.95 29.48 -12.74
CA VAL A 228 9.85 28.86 -13.50
C VAL A 228 10.23 27.49 -14.02
N TYR A 229 9.44 26.48 -13.67
CA TYR A 229 9.67 25.08 -13.99
C TYR A 229 8.43 24.42 -14.61
N LEU A 230 8.65 23.49 -15.53
CA LEU A 230 7.63 22.61 -16.06
C LEU A 230 7.61 21.31 -15.21
N PRO A 231 6.55 21.04 -14.43
CA PRO A 231 6.39 19.76 -13.76
C PRO A 231 6.05 18.67 -14.79
N THR A 232 6.73 17.53 -14.70
CA THR A 232 6.45 16.35 -15.54
C THR A 232 6.45 15.09 -14.68
N ASP A 233 5.33 14.40 -14.67
CA ASP A 233 5.10 13.10 -14.04
C ASP A 233 5.55 11.92 -14.91
N GLU A 234 5.67 12.12 -16.23
CA GLU A 234 6.11 11.11 -17.18
C GLU A 234 7.10 11.65 -18.25
N PRO A 235 8.14 10.88 -18.64
CA PRO A 235 8.66 9.72 -17.92
C PRO A 235 9.33 10.16 -16.60
N HIS A 236 9.36 9.28 -15.60
CA HIS A 236 10.05 9.53 -14.33
C HIS A 236 11.11 8.46 -14.04
N GLY A 237 12.18 8.85 -13.36
CA GLY A 237 13.14 7.88 -12.82
C GLY A 237 12.51 7.02 -11.73
N SER A 238 12.79 5.72 -11.69
CA SER A 238 12.33 4.82 -10.62
C SER A 238 13.51 4.37 -9.77
N ILE A 239 13.52 4.78 -8.50
CA ILE A 239 14.53 4.36 -7.52
C ILE A 239 13.87 3.45 -6.50
N GLN A 240 14.45 2.27 -6.29
CA GLN A 240 13.99 1.29 -5.33
C GLN A 240 15.17 0.77 -4.52
N ALA A 241 14.96 0.62 -3.22
CA ALA A 241 15.93 0.00 -2.33
C ALA A 241 15.19 -0.89 -1.33
N SER A 242 15.80 -2.02 -1.02
CA SER A 242 15.38 -2.92 0.05
C SER A 242 16.55 -3.13 0.99
N LEU A 243 16.33 -2.93 2.28
CA LEU A 243 17.31 -3.17 3.32
C LEU A 243 16.77 -4.21 4.29
N SER A 244 17.55 -5.23 4.60
CA SER A 244 17.22 -6.27 5.58
C SER A 244 18.38 -6.57 6.51
N ARG A 245 18.08 -7.05 7.72
CA ARG A 245 19.12 -7.52 8.65
C ARG A 245 19.71 -8.84 8.16
N PHE A 246 21.03 -9.01 8.25
CA PHE A 246 21.73 -10.25 7.83
C PHE A 246 21.16 -11.53 8.48
N TRP A 247 20.65 -11.42 9.71
CA TRP A 247 20.12 -12.54 10.49
C TRP A 247 18.60 -12.68 10.44
N SER A 248 17.92 -11.83 9.66
CA SER A 248 16.48 -11.96 9.45
C SER A 248 16.21 -13.20 8.60
N LYS A 249 15.59 -14.24 9.18
CA LYS A 249 15.06 -15.36 8.40
C LYS A 249 13.94 -14.84 7.49
N MET A 250 14.07 -15.06 6.18
CA MET A 250 13.07 -14.71 5.15
C MET A 250 11.75 -15.48 5.37
#